data_AF-A0A9P6WZ75-F1
#
_entry.id   AF-A0A9P6WZ75-F1
#
_cell.length_a   1.000
_cell.length_b   1.000
_cell.length_c   1.000
_cell.angle_alpha   90.00
_cell.angle_beta   90.00
_cell.angle_gamma   90.00
#
_symmetry.space_group_name_H-M   'P 1'
#
loop_
_entity.id
_entity.type
_entity.pdbx_description
1 polymer ?
#
loop_
_entity_poly.entity_id
_entity_poly.type
_entity_poly.pdbx_seq_one_letter_code
_entity_poly.pdbx_strand_id
1 'polypeptide(L)'
;MAVTTTPTTKAPSHTILGAISSVGVINLSIRVPKQPPKVRKIQGGKKRKNPVASNEDGPKGTTAGHYMRFLRETLNILDKYDQMRGYYFIMDNAPIHKQIEDILNERNKDYKCVYLPPYSPELNPIEQFWALVKRKVRRQKLKDTETLQERIVDAANEVPIQRLENIIQLSKNQFDNCLNHIPI
;
A
#
# COMPACT_ATOMS: atom_id res chain seq x y z
N MET A 1 3.56 -14.27 41.51
CA MET A 1 3.20 -14.06 40.10
C MET A 1 4.26 -13.17 39.48
N ALA A 2 4.99 -13.64 38.48
CA ALA A 2 6.02 -12.84 37.81
C ALA A 2 5.35 -11.97 36.73
N VAL A 3 5.33 -10.66 36.95
CA VAL A 3 4.89 -9.69 35.94
C VAL A 3 6.12 -9.32 35.12
N THR A 4 6.28 -9.93 33.95
CA THR A 4 7.33 -9.55 33.01
C THR A 4 6.80 -8.43 32.13
N THR A 5 7.35 -7.22 32.29
CA THR A 5 7.06 -6.10 31.39
C THR A 5 7.84 -6.29 30.09
N THR A 6 7.18 -6.74 29.04
CA THR A 6 7.76 -6.71 27.69
C THR A 6 7.86 -5.25 27.23
N PRO A 7 9.05 -4.73 26.88
CA PRO A 7 9.16 -3.39 26.34
C PRO A 7 8.48 -3.32 24.96
N THR A 8 7.35 -2.63 24.89
CA THR A 8 6.65 -2.40 23.62
C THR A 8 7.46 -1.41 22.77
N THR A 9 8.29 -1.94 21.86
CA THR A 9 9.02 -1.13 20.86
C THR A 9 8.05 -0.77 19.74
N LYS A 10 7.19 0.24 19.95
CA LYS A 10 6.34 0.77 18.85
C LYS A 10 7.22 1.51 17.85
N ALA A 11 7.78 0.76 16.89
CA ALA A 11 8.43 1.32 15.73
C ALA A 11 7.40 2.08 14.85
N PRO A 12 7.81 3.13 14.12
CA PRO A 12 6.92 3.85 13.21
C PRO A 12 6.40 2.91 12.11
N SER A 13 5.08 2.77 12.01
CA SER A 13 4.43 1.94 10.98
C SER A 13 4.41 2.66 9.64
N HIS A 14 4.97 2.07 8.60
CA HIS A 14 4.91 2.64 7.25
C HIS A 14 3.65 2.15 6.55
N THR A 15 2.95 3.03 5.83
CA THR A 15 1.87 2.62 4.93
C THR A 15 2.36 2.65 3.50
N ILE A 16 2.03 1.61 2.74
CA ILE A 16 2.46 1.45 1.36
C ILE A 16 1.22 1.23 0.50
N LEU A 17 1.11 1.96 -0.59
CA LEU A 17 0.15 1.72 -1.66
C LEU A 17 0.92 1.26 -2.89
N GLY A 18 0.46 0.19 -3.53
CA GLY A 18 1.12 -0.39 -4.70
C GLY A 18 0.10 -0.72 -5.78
N ALA A 19 0.52 -0.57 -7.04
CA ALA A 19 -0.20 -1.02 -8.22
C ALA A 19 0.76 -1.84 -9.06
N ILE A 20 0.35 -3.06 -9.43
CA ILE A 20 1.16 -3.99 -10.22
C ILE A 20 0.38 -4.45 -11.45
N SER A 21 1.10 -4.89 -12.46
CA SER A 21 0.58 -5.46 -13.70
C SER A 21 1.51 -6.58 -14.16
N SER A 22 1.09 -7.37 -15.16
CA SER A 22 1.92 -8.42 -15.77
C SER A 22 3.22 -7.85 -16.37
N VAL A 23 3.19 -6.58 -16.75
CA VAL A 23 4.32 -5.86 -17.36
C VAL A 23 5.26 -5.20 -16.34
N GLY A 24 4.93 -5.18 -15.05
CA GLY A 24 5.75 -4.56 -14.03
C GLY A 24 5.00 -3.94 -12.85
N VAL A 25 5.76 -3.35 -11.93
CA VAL A 25 5.23 -2.48 -10.87
C VAL A 25 4.89 -1.13 -11.50
N ILE A 26 3.62 -0.74 -11.47
CA ILE A 26 3.13 0.49 -12.11
C ILE A 26 3.38 1.70 -11.23
N ASN A 27 3.05 1.59 -9.94
CA ASN A 27 3.24 2.68 -8.99
C ASN A 27 3.44 2.11 -7.58
N LEU A 28 4.30 2.76 -6.80
CA LEU A 28 4.61 2.42 -5.43
C LEU A 28 4.75 3.70 -4.61
N SER A 29 3.82 3.91 -3.67
CA SER A 29 3.81 5.09 -2.79
C SER A 29 4.00 4.66 -1.35
N ILE A 30 5.05 5.17 -0.70
CA ILE A 30 5.38 4.87 0.70
C ILE A 30 5.15 6.12 1.54
N ARG A 31 4.38 5.97 2.61
CA ARG A 31 4.12 7.02 3.58
C ARG A 31 4.67 6.66 4.96
N VAL A 32 5.50 7.56 5.49
CA VAL A 32 5.95 7.54 6.87
C VAL A 32 4.98 8.37 7.73
N PRO A 33 4.50 7.86 8.87
CA PRO A 33 3.72 8.68 9.80
C PRO A 33 4.62 9.80 10.34
N LYS A 34 4.11 11.04 10.29
CA LYS A 34 4.78 12.17 10.96
C LYS A 34 4.85 11.85 12.46
N GLN A 35 6.05 11.81 13.04
CA GLN A 35 6.17 11.71 14.49
C GLN A 35 5.66 13.02 15.13
N PRO A 36 4.91 12.95 16.24
CA PRO A 36 4.53 14.17 16.94
C PRO A 36 5.80 14.90 17.42
N PRO A 37 5.83 16.25 17.40
CA PRO A 37 6.97 17.00 17.90
C PRO A 37 7.22 16.64 19.37
N LYS A 38 8.49 16.41 19.73
CA LYS A 38 8.89 16.10 21.11
C LYS A 38 8.63 17.32 22.01
N VAL A 39 7.46 17.39 22.64
CA VAL A 39 7.18 18.38 23.67
C VAL A 39 7.94 17.98 24.95
N ARG A 40 9.06 18.65 25.24
CA ARG A 40 9.74 18.53 26.53
C ARG A 40 8.92 19.26 27.60
N LYS A 41 8.31 18.54 28.55
CA LYS A 41 7.79 19.15 29.78
C LYS A 41 8.98 19.50 30.68
N ILE A 42 9.25 20.78 30.85
CA ILE A 42 10.14 21.28 31.91
C ILE A 42 9.33 21.35 33.20
N GLN A 43 9.88 20.83 34.31
CA GLN A 43 9.24 20.85 35.62
C GLN A 43 9.10 22.30 36.10
N GLY A 44 7.87 22.74 36.40
CA GLY A 44 7.57 24.09 36.93
C GLY A 44 7.07 25.15 35.93
N GLY A 45 7.02 24.87 34.63
CA GLY A 45 6.51 25.82 33.63
C GLY A 45 4.99 25.77 33.43
N LYS A 46 4.28 26.86 33.72
CA LYS A 46 2.86 27.03 33.29
C LYS A 46 2.75 26.90 31.77
N LYS A 47 1.81 26.10 31.27
CA LYS A 47 1.44 26.03 29.84
C LYS A 47 1.04 27.42 29.36
N ARG A 48 1.95 28.15 28.70
CA ARG A 48 1.56 29.23 27.81
C ARG A 48 1.19 28.60 26.47
N LYS A 49 -0.08 28.66 26.10
CA LYS A 49 -0.52 28.35 24.73
C LYS A 49 0.09 29.42 23.82
N ASN A 50 1.07 29.06 22.99
CA ASN A 50 1.41 29.87 21.82
C ASN A 50 0.24 29.81 20.83
N PRO A 51 -0.23 30.92 20.25
CA PRO A 51 -1.34 30.92 19.28
C PRO A 51 -1.02 30.29 17.92
N VAL A 52 0.22 29.84 17.70
CA VAL A 52 0.70 29.34 16.39
C VAL A 52 1.33 27.95 16.54
N ALA A 53 0.58 27.04 17.13
CA ALA A 53 0.87 25.61 17.03
C ALA A 53 -0.42 24.93 16.58
N SER A 54 -0.56 24.73 15.28
CA SER A 54 -1.52 23.78 14.74
C SER A 54 -1.26 22.44 15.43
N ASN A 55 -2.25 21.95 16.17
CA ASN A 55 -2.28 20.55 16.57
C ASN A 55 -2.36 19.73 15.27
N GLU A 56 -1.23 19.31 14.71
CA GLU A 56 -1.21 18.31 13.64
C GLU A 56 -1.48 16.92 14.25
N ASP A 57 -2.69 16.74 14.78
CA ASP A 57 -3.33 15.42 14.91
C ASP A 57 -3.78 15.00 13.50
N GLY A 58 -2.79 14.75 12.63
CA GLY A 58 -3.03 14.16 11.32
C GLY A 58 -3.57 12.73 11.49
N PRO A 59 -4.47 12.25 10.62
CA PRO A 59 -5.00 10.90 10.69
C PRO A 59 -3.89 9.86 10.73
N LYS A 60 -3.94 8.96 11.72
CA LYS A 60 -3.05 7.80 11.84
C LYS A 60 -3.50 6.73 10.84
N GLY A 61 -3.21 6.93 9.56
CA GLY A 61 -3.53 5.97 8.49
C GLY A 61 -3.58 6.57 7.09
N THR A 62 -3.94 5.73 6.12
CA THR A 62 -4.29 6.18 4.76
C THR A 62 -5.69 6.76 4.79
N THR A 63 -5.81 8.06 4.57
CA THR A 63 -7.11 8.70 4.34
C THR A 63 -7.55 8.43 2.91
N ALA A 64 -8.85 8.59 2.63
CA ALA A 64 -9.35 8.58 1.25
C ALA A 64 -8.53 9.51 0.36
N GLY A 65 -8.23 10.74 0.79
CA GLY A 65 -7.41 11.69 0.03
C GLY A 65 -6.02 11.18 -0.35
N HIS A 66 -5.35 10.40 0.52
CA HIS A 66 -4.06 9.79 0.17
C HIS A 66 -4.20 8.74 -0.93
N TYR A 67 -5.24 7.92 -0.84
CA TYR A 67 -5.56 6.93 -1.86
C TYR A 67 -5.92 7.59 -3.20
N MET A 68 -6.76 8.63 -3.19
CA MET A 68 -7.14 9.39 -4.39
C MET A 68 -5.92 9.99 -5.10
N ARG A 69 -4.96 10.53 -4.33
CA ARG A 69 -3.71 11.05 -4.90
C ARG A 69 -2.91 9.93 -5.56
N PHE A 70 -2.70 8.81 -4.87
CA PHE A 70 -2.00 7.65 -5.41
C PHE A 70 -2.66 7.15 -6.70
N LEU A 71 -3.99 7.08 -6.74
CA LEU A 71 -4.71 6.65 -7.93
C LEU A 71 -4.51 7.63 -9.09
N ARG A 72 -4.62 8.94 -8.86
CA ARG A 72 -4.38 9.95 -9.91
C ARG A 72 -2.97 9.88 -10.47
N GLU A 73 -1.98 9.67 -9.60
CA GLU A 73 -0.58 9.45 -10.01
C GLU A 73 -0.43 8.16 -10.82
N THR A 74 -1.10 7.08 -10.41
CA THR A 74 -1.11 5.80 -11.15
C THR A 74 -1.72 5.95 -12.54
N LEU A 75 -2.86 6.65 -12.65
CA LEU A 75 -3.49 6.93 -13.94
C LEU A 75 -2.59 7.79 -14.84
N ASN A 76 -1.89 8.79 -14.29
CA ASN A 76 -0.91 9.57 -15.05
C ASN A 76 0.24 8.72 -15.61
N ILE A 77 0.62 7.64 -14.92
CA ILE A 77 1.63 6.70 -15.41
C ILE A 77 1.04 5.85 -16.54
N LEU A 78 -0.12 5.24 -16.31
CA LEU A 78 -0.80 4.40 -17.30
C LEU A 78 -1.09 5.15 -18.60
N ASP A 79 -1.45 6.43 -18.51
CA ASP A 79 -1.73 7.31 -19.65
C ASP A 79 -0.54 7.52 -20.60
N LYS A 80 0.68 7.21 -20.17
CA LYS A 80 1.89 7.26 -21.00
C LYS A 80 2.10 5.99 -21.83
N TYR A 81 1.31 4.94 -21.58
CA TYR A 81 1.48 3.61 -22.15
C TYR A 81 0.21 3.17 -22.87
N ASP A 82 0.14 3.41 -24.18
CA ASP A 82 -1.04 3.10 -24.99
C ASP A 82 -1.43 1.61 -24.93
N GLN A 83 -0.47 0.71 -24.75
CA GLN A 83 -0.72 -0.72 -24.59
C GLN A 83 -1.47 -1.09 -23.31
N MET A 84 -1.57 -0.17 -22.34
CA MET A 84 -2.29 -0.38 -21.08
C MET A 84 -3.71 0.22 -21.10
N ARG A 85 -4.13 0.82 -22.23
CA ARG A 85 -5.51 1.26 -22.40
C ARG A 85 -6.46 0.06 -22.33
N GLY A 86 -7.58 0.23 -21.64
CA GLY A 86 -8.57 -0.83 -21.43
C GLY A 86 -8.22 -1.85 -20.35
N TYR A 87 -7.15 -1.62 -19.58
CA TYR A 87 -6.82 -2.48 -18.43
C TYR A 87 -7.86 -2.31 -17.31
N TYR A 88 -8.00 -3.37 -16.53
CA TYR A 88 -8.93 -3.41 -15.40
C TYR A 88 -8.17 -3.18 -14.09
N PHE A 89 -8.70 -2.33 -13.24
CA PHE A 89 -8.28 -2.22 -11.84
C PHE A 89 -8.95 -3.31 -11.03
N ILE A 90 -8.17 -4.28 -10.58
CA ILE A 90 -8.63 -5.36 -9.70
C ILE A 90 -8.32 -4.96 -8.25
N MET A 91 -9.34 -4.97 -7.38
CA MET A 91 -9.21 -4.52 -5.99
C MET A 91 -10.03 -5.40 -5.04
N ASP A 92 -9.64 -5.42 -3.77
CA ASP A 92 -10.48 -5.94 -2.70
C ASP A 92 -11.59 -4.93 -2.32
N ASN A 93 -12.45 -5.33 -1.38
CA ASN A 93 -13.56 -4.51 -0.90
C ASN A 93 -13.17 -3.52 0.22
N ALA A 94 -11.91 -3.11 0.30
CA ALA A 94 -11.49 -2.14 1.32
C ALA A 94 -12.29 -0.83 1.21
N PRO A 95 -12.72 -0.21 2.33
CA PRO A 95 -13.55 1.00 2.29
C PRO A 95 -12.95 2.17 1.52
N ILE A 96 -11.62 2.24 1.43
CA ILE A 96 -10.89 3.26 0.68
C ILE A 96 -11.10 3.16 -0.83
N HIS A 97 -11.50 2.00 -1.35
CA HIS A 97 -11.69 1.78 -2.79
C HIS A 97 -13.03 2.31 -3.30
N LYS A 98 -13.99 2.64 -2.43
CA LYS A 98 -15.35 3.06 -2.84
C LYS A 98 -15.40 4.28 -3.78
N GLN A 99 -14.39 5.15 -3.74
CA GLN A 99 -14.37 6.41 -4.51
C GLN A 99 -13.57 6.29 -5.82
N ILE A 100 -13.07 5.10 -6.16
CA ILE A 100 -12.27 4.92 -7.38
C ILE A 100 -13.10 5.15 -8.65
N GLU A 101 -14.33 4.67 -8.68
CA GLU A 101 -15.21 4.76 -9.86
C GLU A 101 -15.46 6.22 -10.24
N ASP A 102 -15.66 7.11 -9.26
CA ASP A 102 -15.82 8.54 -9.50
C ASP A 102 -14.59 9.13 -10.21
N ILE A 103 -13.37 8.78 -9.76
CA ILE A 103 -12.14 9.24 -10.43
C ILE A 103 -11.99 8.68 -11.84
N LEU A 104 -12.31 7.40 -12.03
CA LEU A 104 -12.19 6.77 -13.35
C LEU A 104 -13.19 7.37 -14.33
N ASN A 105 -14.42 7.63 -13.88
CA ASN A 105 -15.47 8.29 -14.64
C ASN A 105 -15.07 9.74 -15.00
N GLU A 106 -14.54 10.51 -14.04
CA GLU A 106 -14.00 11.86 -14.27
C GLU A 106 -12.90 11.87 -15.34
N ARG A 107 -12.05 10.84 -15.37
CA ARG A 107 -10.94 10.72 -16.32
C ARG A 107 -11.38 10.34 -17.74
N ASN A 108 -12.64 9.95 -17.93
CA ASN A 108 -13.25 9.62 -19.23
C ASN A 108 -12.40 8.64 -20.06
N LYS A 109 -11.88 7.59 -19.42
CA LYS A 109 -10.99 6.59 -20.05
C LYS A 109 -11.55 5.20 -19.88
N ASP A 110 -11.22 4.32 -20.83
CA ASP A 110 -11.65 2.92 -20.94
C ASP A 110 -11.23 1.99 -19.79
N TYR A 111 -10.78 2.55 -18.66
CA TYR A 111 -10.44 1.79 -17.46
C TYR A 111 -11.71 1.38 -16.72
N LYS A 112 -11.75 0.13 -16.28
CA LYS A 112 -12.86 -0.43 -15.51
C LYS A 112 -12.36 -0.97 -14.19
N CYS A 113 -13.23 -1.00 -13.18
CA CYS A 113 -12.95 -1.65 -11.91
C CYS A 113 -13.59 -3.03 -11.84
N VAL A 114 -12.89 -3.96 -11.20
CA VAL A 114 -13.40 -5.27 -10.79
C VAL A 114 -13.10 -5.45 -9.32
N TYR A 115 -14.14 -5.66 -8.53
CA TYR A 115 -13.98 -6.00 -7.12
C TYR A 115 -13.98 -7.51 -6.95
N LEU A 116 -13.02 -7.98 -6.17
CA LEU A 116 -12.91 -9.40 -5.84
C LEU A 116 -13.98 -9.80 -4.83
N PRO A 117 -14.39 -11.08 -4.80
CA PRO A 117 -15.21 -11.62 -3.72
C PRO A 117 -14.59 -11.32 -2.34
N PRO A 118 -15.40 -11.10 -1.29
CA PRO A 118 -14.91 -10.88 0.06
C PRO A 118 -13.98 -12.02 0.53
N TYR A 119 -12.97 -11.65 1.32
CA TYR A 119 -12.04 -12.60 1.96
C TYR A 119 -11.35 -13.60 1.02
N SER A 120 -11.10 -13.20 -0.24
CA SER A 120 -10.46 -14.04 -1.27
C SER A 120 -9.07 -13.54 -1.66
N PRO A 121 -8.08 -13.51 -0.75
CA PRO A 121 -6.73 -13.01 -1.04
C PRO A 121 -6.00 -13.82 -2.13
N GLU A 122 -6.39 -15.07 -2.38
CA GLU A 122 -5.87 -15.97 -3.41
C GLU A 122 -6.15 -15.43 -4.82
N LEU A 123 -7.26 -14.70 -4.97
CA LEU A 123 -7.62 -13.99 -6.19
C LEU A 123 -6.89 -12.66 -6.36
N ASN A 124 -6.27 -12.14 -5.30
CA ASN A 124 -5.59 -10.85 -5.32
C ASN A 124 -4.06 -11.03 -5.52
N PRO A 125 -3.52 -10.86 -6.75
CA PRO A 125 -2.11 -11.13 -7.01
C PRO A 125 -1.17 -10.19 -6.24
N ILE A 126 -1.64 -9.01 -5.80
CA ILE A 126 -0.80 -8.08 -5.04
C ILE A 126 -0.42 -8.64 -3.66
N GLU A 127 -1.21 -9.55 -3.09
CA GLU A 127 -0.88 -10.20 -1.81
C GLU A 127 0.37 -11.06 -1.93
N GLN A 128 0.48 -11.81 -3.03
CA GLN A 128 1.67 -12.61 -3.32
C GLN A 128 2.88 -11.73 -3.64
N PHE A 129 2.68 -10.62 -4.36
CA PHE A 129 3.73 -9.63 -4.57
C PHE A 129 4.27 -9.10 -3.23
N TRP A 130 3.39 -8.71 -2.30
CA TRP A 130 3.80 -8.25 -0.98
C TRP A 130 4.49 -9.35 -0.17
N ALA A 131 4.10 -10.61 -0.31
CA ALA A 131 4.81 -11.72 0.32
C ALA A 131 6.27 -11.83 -0.16
N LEU A 132 6.52 -11.62 -1.47
CA LEU A 132 7.86 -11.61 -2.05
C LEU A 132 8.69 -10.43 -1.52
N VAL A 133 8.12 -9.22 -1.54
CA VAL A 133 8.78 -8.00 -1.05
C VAL A 133 9.11 -8.15 0.44
N LYS A 134 8.14 -8.55 1.27
CA LYS A 134 8.34 -8.78 2.72
C LYS A 134 9.43 -9.81 2.98
N ARG A 135 9.44 -10.92 2.22
CA ARG A 135 10.47 -11.95 2.36
C ARG A 135 11.86 -11.39 2.09
N LYS A 136 12.00 -10.52 1.08
CA LYS A 136 13.28 -9.90 0.75
C LYS A 136 13.74 -8.89 1.79
N VAL A 137 12.82 -8.01 2.24
CA VAL A 137 13.09 -7.02 3.28
C VAL A 137 13.55 -7.69 4.60
N ARG A 138 12.96 -8.84 4.97
CA ARG A 138 13.26 -9.56 6.22
C ARG A 138 14.57 -10.33 6.23
N ARG A 139 15.17 -10.64 5.07
CA ARG A 139 16.32 -11.55 4.97
C ARG A 139 17.60 -10.99 5.58
N GLN A 140 17.73 -9.67 5.71
CA GLN A 140 18.95 -9.01 6.18
C GLN A 140 18.59 -7.87 7.15
N LYS A 141 19.50 -7.54 8.07
CA LYS A 141 19.38 -6.30 8.85
C LYS A 141 19.53 -5.10 7.92
N LEU A 142 18.88 -3.98 8.26
CA LEU A 142 19.11 -2.71 7.57
C LEU A 142 20.56 -2.29 7.80
N LYS A 143 21.21 -1.80 6.75
CA LYS A 143 22.53 -1.17 6.87
C LYS A 143 22.34 0.21 7.48
N ASP A 144 23.33 0.74 8.19
CA ASP A 144 23.25 2.08 8.78
C ASP A 144 23.07 3.19 7.73
N THR A 145 23.44 2.90 6.48
CA THR A 145 23.33 3.80 5.33
C THR A 145 22.01 3.67 4.57
N GLU A 146 21.12 2.76 4.97
CA GLU A 146 19.92 2.39 4.20
C GLU A 146 18.66 2.58 5.05
N THR A 147 17.66 3.23 4.46
CA THR A 147 16.33 3.36 5.08
C THR A 147 15.45 2.16 4.76
N LEU A 148 14.48 1.88 5.62
CA LEU A 148 13.45 0.86 5.32
C LEU A 148 12.70 1.15 4.02
N GLN A 149 12.52 2.44 3.68
CA GLN A 149 11.81 2.84 2.46
C GLN A 149 12.59 2.45 1.21
N GLU A 150 13.88 2.77 1.16
CA GLU A 150 14.78 2.40 0.05
C GLU A 150 14.77 0.88 -0.14
N ARG A 151 14.92 0.11 0.96
CA ARG A 151 14.87 -1.36 0.88
C ARG A 151 13.58 -1.89 0.28
N ILE A 152 12.44 -1.29 0.62
CA ILE A 152 11.13 -1.70 0.10
C ILE A 152 11.05 -1.41 -1.40
N VAL A 153 11.51 -0.23 -1.84
CA VAL A 153 11.54 0.15 -3.25
C VAL A 153 12.46 -0.77 -4.04
N ASP A 154 13.67 -1.01 -3.55
CA ASP A 154 14.63 -1.93 -4.19
C ASP A 154 14.06 -3.34 -4.26
N ALA A 155 13.49 -3.83 -3.15
CA ALA A 155 12.89 -5.16 -3.12
C ALA A 155 11.71 -5.31 -4.07
N ALA A 156 10.91 -4.25 -4.28
CA ALA A 156 9.80 -4.22 -5.23
C ALA A 156 10.29 -4.18 -6.68
N ASN A 157 11.30 -3.36 -6.99
CA ASN A 157 11.85 -3.20 -8.33
C ASN A 157 12.65 -4.43 -8.78
N GLU A 158 13.25 -5.15 -7.84
CA GLU A 158 13.99 -6.39 -8.13
C GLU A 158 13.07 -7.62 -8.29
N VAL A 159 11.74 -7.48 -8.19
CA VAL A 159 10.81 -8.58 -8.54
C VAL A 159 10.83 -8.74 -10.06
N PRO A 160 11.26 -9.91 -10.60
CA PRO A 160 11.31 -10.10 -12.04
C PRO A 160 9.92 -10.05 -12.68
N ILE A 161 9.81 -9.52 -13.91
CA ILE A 161 8.56 -9.46 -14.67
C ILE A 161 7.93 -10.85 -14.81
N GLN A 162 8.74 -11.88 -15.14
CA GLN A 162 8.28 -13.27 -15.19
C GLN A 162 7.63 -13.73 -13.88
N ARG A 163 8.11 -13.22 -12.74
CA ARG A 163 7.53 -13.55 -11.44
C ARG A 163 6.18 -12.87 -11.25
N LEU A 164 6.02 -11.64 -11.72
CA LEU A 164 4.74 -10.90 -11.72
C LEU A 164 3.70 -11.60 -12.61
N GLU A 165 4.11 -12.01 -13.82
CA GLU A 165 3.26 -12.79 -14.72
C GLU A 165 2.78 -14.08 -14.06
N ASN A 166 3.69 -14.81 -13.42
CA ASN A 166 3.36 -16.08 -12.77
C ASN A 166 2.38 -15.91 -11.59
N ILE A 167 2.53 -14.88 -10.76
CA ILE A 167 1.59 -14.64 -9.64
C ILE A 167 0.21 -14.19 -10.14
N ILE A 168 0.17 -13.40 -11.22
CA ILE A 168 -1.09 -12.97 -11.85
C ILE A 168 -1.77 -14.18 -12.50
N GLN A 169 -1.01 -15.02 -13.20
CA GLN A 169 -1.56 -16.22 -13.81
C GLN A 169 -2.04 -17.23 -12.76
N LEU A 170 -1.35 -17.34 -11.62
CA LEU A 170 -1.82 -18.16 -10.50
C LEU A 170 -3.15 -17.64 -9.95
N SER A 171 -3.29 -16.32 -9.71
CA SER A 171 -4.57 -15.72 -9.31
C SER A 171 -5.67 -16.00 -10.35
N LYS A 172 -5.38 -15.83 -11.65
CA LYS A 172 -6.32 -16.14 -12.76
C LYS A 172 -6.80 -17.59 -12.72
N ASN A 173 -5.92 -18.55 -12.47
CA ASN A 173 -6.27 -19.96 -12.40
C ASN A 173 -7.21 -20.30 -11.23
N GLN A 174 -7.29 -19.45 -10.22
CA GLN A 174 -8.19 -19.65 -9.08
C GLN A 174 -9.61 -19.12 -9.32
N PHE A 175 -9.86 -18.34 -10.38
CA PHE A 175 -11.20 -17.83 -10.66
C PHE A 175 -12.19 -18.97 -10.95
N ASP A 176 -11.79 -19.98 -11.72
CA ASP A 176 -12.65 -21.12 -12.01
C ASP A 176 -12.95 -21.93 -10.75
N ASN A 177 -11.97 -22.13 -9.87
CA ASN A 177 -12.17 -22.79 -8.59
C ASN A 177 -13.14 -21.99 -7.71
N CYS A 178 -12.99 -20.67 -7.65
CA CYS A 178 -13.88 -19.79 -6.92
C CYS A 178 -15.32 -19.83 -7.47
N LEU A 179 -15.47 -19.81 -8.80
CA LEU A 179 -16.77 -19.85 -9.46
C LEU A 179 -17.50 -21.17 -9.22
N ASN A 180 -16.75 -22.27 -9.15
CA ASN A 180 -17.27 -23.62 -8.94
C ASN A 180 -17.34 -24.03 -7.45
N HIS A 181 -17.10 -23.09 -6.52
CA HIS A 181 -17.07 -23.35 -5.07
C HIS A 181 -16.09 -24.46 -4.64
N ILE A 182 -14.99 -24.61 -5.39
CA ILE A 182 -13.89 -25.52 -5.04
C ILE A 182 -12.99 -24.79 -4.03
N PRO A 183 -12.61 -25.42 -2.90
CA PRO A 183 -11.67 -24.82 -1.95
C PRO A 183 -10.34 -24.46 -2.60
N ILE A 184 -9.82 -23.27 -2.28
CA ILE A 184 -8.57 -22.69 -2.81
C ILE A 184 -7.52 -22.60 -1.69
#